data_AF-A0A1D2MLZ7-F1
#
_entry.id   AF-A0A1D2MLZ7-F1
#
_cell.length_a   1.000
_cell.length_b   1.000
_cell.length_c   1.000
_cell.angle_alpha   90.00
_cell.angle_beta   90.00
_cell.angle_gamma   90.00
#
_symmetry.space_group_name_H-M   'P 1'
#
loop_
_entity.id
_entity.type
_entity.pdbx_description
1 polymer ?
#
loop_
_entity_poly.entity_id
_entity_poly.type
_entity_poly.pdbx_seq_one_letter_code
_entity_poly.pdbx_strand_id
1 'polypeptide(L)'
;MATLRPREKWDHKIEFVLSTIGFAVGLGNVWRFPYLCYKNGGGAFLFPYIICLVTGGIPMFFLEIALGQYTSEGGITVWSKISPLFTGIGYATTIICFLLNVYYIVILAWAVHFFFASFTTQLPWATCGNYWNTQNCFQD
;
A
#
# COMPACT_ATOMS: atom_id res chain seq x y z
N MET A 1 14.61 -26.73 27.60
CA MET A 1 15.20 -25.41 27.31
C MET A 1 14.95 -25.14 25.82
N ALA A 2 13.97 -24.31 25.48
CA ALA A 2 13.68 -24.03 24.07
C ALA A 2 14.84 -23.23 23.47
N THR A 3 15.53 -23.80 22.48
CA THR A 3 16.56 -23.10 21.71
C THR A 3 15.86 -22.03 20.88
N LEU A 4 16.03 -20.75 21.25
CA LEU A 4 15.52 -19.64 20.46
C LEU A 4 16.22 -19.68 19.09
N ARG A 5 15.48 -20.01 18.04
CA ARG A 5 16.00 -19.96 16.67
C ARG A 5 16.41 -18.50 16.36
N PRO A 6 17.60 -18.26 15.81
CA PRO A 6 18.01 -16.93 15.38
C PRO A 6 17.08 -16.43 14.28
N ARG A 7 16.82 -15.12 14.26
CA ARG A 7 15.97 -14.48 13.24
C ARG A 7 16.55 -14.69 11.85
N GLU A 8 15.70 -15.12 10.92
CA GLU A 8 16.04 -15.25 9.51
C GLU A 8 16.35 -13.88 8.89
N LYS A 9 17.35 -13.86 8.02
CA LYS A 9 17.80 -12.67 7.29
C LYS A 9 17.52 -12.84 5.81
N TRP A 10 17.38 -11.73 5.11
CA TRP A 10 17.35 -11.70 3.65
C TRP A 10 18.64 -12.28 3.08
N ASP A 11 18.52 -13.09 2.03
CA ASP A 11 19.67 -13.68 1.36
C ASP A 11 20.38 -12.62 0.50
N HIS A 12 19.60 -11.74 -0.12
CA HIS A 12 20.12 -10.63 -0.93
C HIS A 12 19.52 -9.27 -0.55
N LYS A 13 20.36 -8.23 -0.59
CA LYS A 13 19.93 -6.84 -0.34
C LYS A 13 18.85 -6.37 -1.32
N ILE A 14 18.89 -6.89 -2.55
CA ILE A 14 17.92 -6.55 -3.60
C ILE A 14 16.53 -7.04 -3.23
N GLU A 15 16.39 -8.22 -2.62
CA GLU A 15 15.09 -8.76 -2.18
C GLU A 15 14.44 -7.84 -1.14
N PHE A 16 15.25 -7.34 -0.20
CA PHE A 16 14.78 -6.36 0.77
C PHE A 16 14.31 -5.07 0.08
N VAL A 17 15.13 -4.49 -0.79
CA VAL A 17 14.78 -3.23 -1.50
C VAL A 17 13.53 -3.40 -2.35
N LEU A 18 13.43 -4.48 -3.13
CA LEU A 18 12.26 -4.76 -3.97
C LEU A 18 11.01 -5.00 -3.13
N SER A 19 11.12 -5.69 -2.00
CA SER A 19 10.01 -5.89 -1.06
C SER A 19 9.52 -4.56 -0.49
N THR A 20 10.45 -3.66 -0.13
CA THR A 20 10.10 -2.33 0.38
C THR A 20 9.47 -1.44 -0.71
N ILE A 21 9.99 -1.47 -1.94
CA ILE A 21 9.40 -0.74 -3.08
C ILE A 21 8.00 -1.28 -3.39
N GLY A 22 7.82 -2.61 -3.41
CA GLY A 22 6.52 -3.24 -3.63
C GLY A 22 5.48 -2.89 -2.56
N PHE A 23 5.92 -2.71 -1.31
CA PHE A 23 5.05 -2.20 -0.24
C PHE A 23 4.71 -0.71 -0.41
N ALA A 24 5.68 0.12 -0.84
CA ALA A 24 5.48 1.55 -1.01
C ALA A 24 4.65 1.92 -2.26
N VAL A 25 4.73 1.11 -3.32
CA VAL A 25 4.02 1.34 -4.58
C VAL A 25 2.67 0.61 -4.57
N GLY A 26 1.58 1.37 -4.41
CA GLY A 26 0.22 0.83 -4.43
C GLY A 26 -0.69 1.52 -5.44
N LEU A 27 -1.95 1.07 -5.49
CA LEU A 27 -2.98 1.65 -6.37
C LEU A 27 -3.08 3.17 -6.20
N GLY A 28 -2.94 3.69 -4.97
CA GLY A 28 -2.95 5.12 -4.66
C GLY A 28 -2.00 5.97 -5.52
N ASN A 29 -0.83 5.45 -5.89
CA ASN A 29 0.12 6.16 -6.74
C ASN A 29 -0.38 6.31 -8.19
N VAL A 30 -1.22 5.38 -8.66
CA VAL A 30 -1.72 5.34 -10.05
C VAL A 30 -2.89 6.31 -10.27
N TRP A 31 -3.83 6.37 -9.33
CA TRP A 31 -5.07 7.17 -9.50
C TRP A 31 -5.19 8.36 -8.56
N ARG A 32 -4.85 8.21 -7.27
CA ARG A 32 -5.07 9.23 -6.25
C ARG A 32 -4.07 10.36 -6.37
N PHE A 33 -2.80 10.05 -6.61
CA PHE A 33 -1.78 11.07 -6.80
C PHE A 33 -2.07 11.96 -8.03
N PRO A 34 -2.34 11.42 -9.23
CA PRO A 34 -2.71 12.26 -10.38
C PRO A 34 -4.00 13.07 -10.15
N TYR A 35 -5.02 12.45 -9.53
CA TYR A 35 -6.26 13.14 -9.19
C TYR A 35 -6.03 14.34 -8.27
N LEU A 36 -5.23 14.16 -7.20
CA LEU A 36 -4.90 15.25 -6.27
C LEU A 36 -4.03 16.32 -6.93
N CYS A 37 -3.06 15.94 -7.76
CA CYS A 37 -2.26 16.90 -8.52
C CYS A 37 -3.16 17.77 -9.39
N TYR A 38 -4.05 17.15 -10.18
CA TYR A 38 -4.96 17.86 -11.06
C TYR A 38 -5.89 18.81 -10.28
N LYS A 39 -6.50 18.32 -9.20
CA LYS A 39 -7.43 19.12 -8.38
C LYS A 39 -6.77 20.30 -7.67
N ASN A 40 -5.50 20.17 -7.27
CA ASN A 40 -4.78 21.15 -6.45
C ASN A 40 -3.83 22.05 -7.26
N GLY A 41 -4.19 22.41 -8.50
CA GLY A 41 -3.41 23.34 -9.32
C GLY A 41 -2.33 22.69 -10.18
N GLY A 42 -2.51 21.40 -10.53
CA GLY A 42 -1.66 20.67 -11.46
C GLY A 42 -0.21 20.60 -10.97
N GLY A 43 0.73 21.12 -11.78
CA GLY A 43 2.15 21.11 -11.46
C GLY A 43 2.52 21.93 -10.21
N ALA A 44 1.72 22.93 -9.82
CA ALA A 44 1.98 23.72 -8.61
C ALA A 44 1.90 22.89 -7.32
N PHE A 45 1.10 21.83 -7.31
CA PHE A 45 0.98 20.90 -6.18
C PHE A 45 2.29 20.17 -5.87
N LEU A 46 3.21 20.04 -6.85
CA LEU A 46 4.48 19.36 -6.64
C LEU A 46 5.38 20.07 -5.63
N PHE A 47 5.31 21.40 -5.55
CA PHE A 47 6.14 22.15 -4.61
C PHE A 47 5.85 21.80 -3.14
N PRO A 48 4.61 21.95 -2.62
CA PRO A 48 4.30 21.53 -1.26
C PRO A 48 4.43 20.01 -1.08
N TYR A 49 4.16 19.20 -2.12
CA TYR A 49 4.34 17.76 -2.06
C TYR A 49 5.80 17.36 -1.78
N ILE A 50 6.76 17.93 -2.50
CA ILE A 50 8.20 17.65 -2.29
C ILE A 50 8.67 18.14 -0.92
N ILE A 51 8.19 19.29 -0.44
CA ILE A 51 8.52 19.78 0.90
C ILE A 51 8.05 18.80 1.97
N CYS A 52 6.80 18.36 1.92
CA CYS A 52 6.26 17.37 2.87
C CYS A 52 6.97 16.02 2.75
N LEU A 53 7.37 15.63 1.53
CA LEU A 53 8.10 14.38 1.29
C LEU A 53 9.48 14.43 1.95
N VAL A 54 10.25 15.51 1.76
CA VAL A 54 11.62 15.62 2.29
C VAL A 54 11.62 15.86 3.80
N THR A 55 10.67 16.62 4.33
CA THR A 55 10.65 16.97 5.77
C THR A 55 9.91 15.95 6.63
N GLY A 56 8.90 15.26 6.09
CA GLY A 56 8.09 14.30 6.85
C GLY A 56 8.21 12.88 6.32
N GLY A 57 7.94 12.67 5.02
CA GLY A 57 7.87 11.34 4.42
C GLY A 57 9.17 10.53 4.53
N ILE A 58 10.28 11.08 4.03
CA ILE A 58 11.58 10.42 4.01
C ILE A 58 12.11 10.18 5.45
N PRO A 59 12.09 11.18 6.37
CA PRO A 59 12.55 10.96 7.73
C PRO A 59 11.76 9.89 8.48
N MET A 60 10.43 9.88 8.36
CA MET A 60 9.58 8.88 9.02
C MET A 60 9.84 7.47 8.46
N PHE A 61 9.93 7.34 7.14
CA PHE A 61 10.22 6.07 6.48
C PHE A 61 11.60 5.53 6.88
N PHE A 62 12.61 6.40 6.92
CA PHE A 62 13.95 6.02 7.36
C PHE A 62 13.96 5.60 8.84
N LEU A 63 13.25 6.32 9.71
CA LEU A 63 13.12 6.01 11.13
C LEU A 63 12.54 4.60 11.34
N GLU A 64 11.45 4.26 10.66
CA GLU A 64 10.82 2.94 10.79
C GLU A 64 11.73 1.81 10.34
N ILE A 65 12.42 1.98 9.21
CA ILE A 65 13.37 0.98 8.70
C ILE A 65 14.55 0.82 9.65
N ALA A 66 15.16 1.93 10.08
CA ALA A 66 16.29 1.91 11.00
C ALA A 66 15.92 1.25 12.32
N LEU A 67 14.73 1.55 12.86
CA LEU A 67 14.24 0.96 14.09
C LEU A 67 14.00 -0.55 13.95
N GLY A 68 13.38 -0.98 12.86
CA GLY A 68 13.15 -2.40 12.57
C GLY A 68 14.44 -3.18 12.41
N GLN A 69 15.44 -2.61 11.71
CA GLN A 69 16.75 -3.23 11.53
C GLN A 69 17.56 -3.28 12.84
N TYR A 70 17.55 -2.20 13.62
CA TYR A 70 18.30 -2.11 14.88
C TYR A 70 17.76 -3.07 15.94
N THR A 71 16.45 -3.11 16.12
CA THR A 71 15.82 -3.95 17.16
C THR A 71 15.68 -5.40 16.73
N SER A 72 15.58 -5.67 15.42
CA SER A 72 15.35 -7.00 14.85
C SER A 72 14.11 -7.71 15.42
N GLU A 73 13.11 -6.93 15.87
CA GLU A 73 11.88 -7.39 16.49
C GLU A 73 10.66 -7.25 15.57
N GLY A 74 9.49 -7.72 16.02
CA GLY A 74 8.22 -7.51 15.33
C GLY A 74 7.56 -6.19 15.70
N GLY A 75 6.52 -5.78 14.96
CA GLY A 75 5.85 -4.49 15.15
C GLY A 75 5.21 -4.26 16.52
N ILE A 76 4.90 -5.31 17.29
CA ILE A 76 4.39 -5.21 18.67
C ILE A 76 5.55 -5.26 19.68
N THR A 77 6.46 -6.23 19.53
CA THR A 77 7.56 -6.44 20.47
C THR A 77 8.59 -5.31 20.45
N VAL A 78 8.70 -4.58 19.34
CA VAL A 78 9.59 -3.41 19.23
C VAL A 78 9.23 -2.31 20.23
N TRP A 79 7.94 -2.02 20.40
CA TRP A 79 7.47 -0.99 21.32
C TRP A 79 7.68 -1.39 22.78
N SER A 80 7.50 -2.67 23.10
CA SER A 80 7.80 -3.19 24.45
C SER A 80 9.27 -3.02 24.84
N LYS A 81 10.21 -3.13 23.88
CA LYS A 81 11.64 -2.89 24.12
C LYS A 81 12.04 -1.42 24.21
N ILE A 82 11.39 -0.53 23.46
CA ILE A 82 11.68 0.92 23.49
C ILE A 82 11.07 1.55 24.75
N SER A 83 9.76 1.37 24.92
CA SER A 83 9.01 1.90 26.04
C SER A 83 7.71 1.11 26.20
N PRO A 84 7.56 0.32 27.28
CA PRO A 84 6.41 -0.55 27.46
C PRO A 84 5.07 0.21 27.54
N LEU A 85 5.10 1.51 27.89
CA LEU A 85 3.93 2.39 27.85
C LEU A 85 3.33 2.50 26.43
N PHE A 86 4.18 2.49 25.40
CA PHE A 86 3.78 2.63 24.00
C PHE A 86 3.48 1.31 23.30
N THR A 87 3.43 0.18 24.03
CA THR A 87 3.09 -1.14 23.45
C THR A 87 1.74 -1.14 22.73
N GLY A 88 0.79 -0.30 23.16
CA GLY A 88 -0.50 -0.11 22.51
C GLY A 88 -0.40 0.34 21.04
N ILE A 89 0.67 1.05 20.66
CA ILE A 89 0.89 1.49 19.27
C ILE A 89 1.03 0.27 18.36
N GLY A 90 1.80 -0.75 18.75
CA GLY A 90 1.99 -1.96 17.94
C GLY A 90 0.69 -2.74 17.71
N TYR A 91 -0.19 -2.80 18.72
CA TYR A 91 -1.51 -3.41 18.57
C TYR A 91 -2.41 -2.57 17.65
N ALA A 92 -2.42 -1.26 17.83
CA ALA A 92 -3.19 -0.34 16.99
C ALA A 92 -2.77 -0.44 15.51
N THR A 93 -1.46 -0.43 15.22
CA THR A 93 -0.95 -0.58 13.85
C THR A 93 -1.33 -1.93 13.25
N THR A 94 -1.32 -3.00 14.04
CA THR A 94 -1.72 -4.34 13.58
C THR A 94 -3.21 -4.38 13.20
N ILE A 95 -4.08 -3.78 14.01
CA ILE A 95 -5.52 -3.68 13.73
C ILE A 95 -5.77 -2.84 12.48
N ILE A 96 -5.08 -1.70 12.34
CA ILE A 96 -5.18 -0.85 11.14
C ILE A 96 -4.76 -1.65 9.90
N CYS A 97 -3.62 -2.33 9.93
CA CYS A 97 -3.18 -3.19 8.82
C CYS A 97 -4.20 -4.28 8.49
N PHE A 98 -4.82 -4.92 9.49
CA PHE A 98 -5.86 -5.90 9.27
C PHE A 98 -7.07 -5.30 8.54
N LEU A 99 -7.59 -4.17 9.02
CA LEU A 99 -8.72 -3.47 8.39
C LEU A 99 -8.39 -3.02 6.96
N LEU A 100 -7.17 -2.56 6.73
CA LEU A 100 -6.69 -2.20 5.38
C LEU A 100 -6.75 -3.41 4.44
N ASN A 101 -6.25 -4.57 4.88
CA ASN A 101 -6.26 -5.79 4.08
C ASN A 101 -7.68 -6.26 3.71
N VAL A 102 -8.64 -6.14 4.63
CA VAL A 102 -10.03 -6.57 4.42
C VAL A 102 -10.67 -5.87 3.21
N TYR A 103 -10.46 -4.57 3.02
CA TYR A 103 -11.01 -3.88 1.85
C TYR A 103 -10.09 -3.94 0.64
N TYR A 104 -8.76 -3.95 0.83
CA TYR A 104 -7.82 -3.95 -0.30
C TYR A 104 -7.93 -5.24 -1.13
N ILE A 105 -8.16 -6.38 -0.47
CA ILE A 105 -8.29 -7.67 -1.18
C ILE A 105 -9.50 -7.68 -2.12
N VAL A 106 -10.58 -6.95 -1.80
CA VAL A 106 -11.76 -6.83 -2.65
C VAL A 106 -11.43 -6.07 -3.94
N ILE A 107 -10.65 -4.99 -3.84
CA ILE A 107 -10.22 -4.23 -5.01
C ILE A 107 -9.30 -5.07 -5.90
N LEU A 108 -8.40 -5.86 -5.30
CA LEU A 108 -7.56 -6.80 -6.04
C LEU A 108 -8.41 -7.89 -6.72
N ALA A 109 -9.44 -8.40 -6.05
CA ALA A 109 -10.37 -9.37 -6.64
C ALA A 109 -11.10 -8.79 -7.85
N TRP A 110 -11.54 -7.53 -7.80
CA TRP A 110 -12.09 -6.85 -8.97
C TRP A 110 -11.07 -6.71 -10.10
N ALA A 111 -9.83 -6.29 -9.80
CA ALA A 111 -8.79 -6.18 -10.81
C ALA A 111 -8.51 -7.52 -11.51
N VAL A 112 -8.44 -8.63 -10.75
CA VAL A 112 -8.29 -9.98 -11.30
C VAL A 112 -9.51 -10.39 -12.12
N HIS A 113 -10.72 -10.08 -11.66
CA HIS A 113 -11.95 -10.34 -12.42
C HIS A 113 -11.94 -9.61 -13.77
N PHE A 114 -11.64 -8.31 -13.78
CA PHE A 114 -11.54 -7.51 -15.02
C PHE A 114 -10.38 -7.97 -15.91
N PHE A 115 -9.27 -8.44 -15.33
CA PHE A 115 -8.15 -9.01 -16.09
C PHE A 115 -8.59 -10.23 -16.91
N PHE A 116 -9.28 -11.20 -16.29
CA PHE A 116 -9.77 -12.37 -17.03
C PHE A 116 -10.93 -12.02 -17.98
N ALA A 117 -11.82 -11.09 -17.59
CA ALA A 117 -12.90 -10.61 -18.45
C ALA A 117 -12.39 -9.86 -19.70
N SER A 118 -11.14 -9.39 -19.69
CA SER A 118 -10.49 -8.73 -20.83
C SER A 118 -10.02 -9.70 -21.92
N PHE A 119 -10.07 -11.02 -21.71
CA PHE A 119 -9.71 -12.02 -22.72
C PHE A 119 -10.85 -12.29 -23.73
N THR A 120 -11.34 -11.20 -24.32
CA THR A 120 -12.40 -11.20 -25.34
C THR A 120 -12.01 -10.24 -26.46
N THR A 121 -12.48 -10.47 -27.69
CA THR A 121 -12.17 -9.61 -28.84
C THR A 121 -12.88 -8.26 -28.76
N GLN A 122 -14.09 -8.25 -28.21
CA GLN A 122 -14.88 -7.05 -27.91
C GLN A 122 -15.07 -6.98 -26.40
N LEU A 123 -14.62 -5.89 -25.78
CA LEU A 123 -14.63 -5.77 -24.33
C LEU A 123 -16.08 -5.66 -23.81
N PRO A 124 -16.45 -6.37 -22.73
CA PRO A 124 -17.83 -6.38 -22.24
C PRO A 124 -18.37 -4.98 -21.85
N TRP A 125 -17.51 -4.09 -21.35
CA TRP A 125 -17.87 -2.72 -20.98
C TRP A 125 -17.78 -1.71 -22.12
N ALA A 126 -17.40 -2.13 -23.32
CA ALA A 126 -17.40 -1.26 -24.49
C ALA A 126 -18.82 -1.11 -25.09
N THR A 127 -19.76 -2.02 -24.79
CA THR A 127 -21.10 -2.02 -25.39
C THR A 127 -22.28 -1.96 -24.43
N CYS A 128 -23.36 -1.33 -24.88
CA CYS A 128 -24.63 -1.23 -24.15
C CYS A 128 -25.58 -2.42 -24.45
N GLY A 129 -25.18 -3.39 -25.26
CA GLY A 129 -26.00 -4.56 -25.63
C GLY A 129 -25.99 -5.74 -24.64
N ASN A 130 -25.47 -5.58 -23.43
CA ASN A 130 -25.37 -6.65 -22.44
C ASN A 130 -26.59 -6.78 -21.54
N TYR A 131 -26.77 -7.97 -20.91
CA TYR A 131 -27.92 -8.27 -20.05
C TYR A 131 -28.01 -7.41 -18.78
N TRP A 132 -26.90 -6.85 -18.32
CA TRP A 132 -26.83 -6.00 -17.12
C TRP A 132 -27.11 -4.52 -17.41
N ASN A 133 -27.26 -4.14 -18.68
CA ASN A 133 -27.44 -2.75 -19.06
C ASN A 133 -28.91 -2.30 -18.90
N THR A 134 -29.09 -1.01 -18.61
CA THR A 134 -30.41 -0.38 -18.46
C THR A 134 -30.71 0.55 -19.65
N GLN A 135 -31.94 1.07 -19.73
CA GLN A 135 -32.33 2.05 -20.77
C GLN A 135 -31.50 3.34 -20.75
N ASN A 136 -30.79 3.61 -19.66
CA ASN A 136 -29.92 4.79 -19.51
C ASN A 136 -28.48 4.53 -19.96
N CYS A 137 -28.17 3.36 -20.51
CA CYS A 137 -26.84 3.05 -21.01
C CYS A 137 -26.57 3.86 -22.27
N PHE A 138 -25.55 4.72 -22.23
CA PHE A 138 -25.09 5.51 -23.37
C PHE A 138 -23.74 4.99 -23.82
N GLN A 139 -23.60 4.80 -25.13
CA GLN A 139 -22.30 4.58 -25.77
C GLN A 139 -21.99 5.81 -26.61
N ASP A 140 -20.74 6.27 -26.53
CA ASP A 140 -20.21 7.28 -27.45
C ASP A 140 -20.05 6.71 -28.87
#